data_AF-A0A7D5VZM2-F1
#
_entry.id   AF-A0A7D5VZM2-F1
#
_cell.length_a   1.000
_cell.length_b   1.000
_cell.length_c   1.000
_cell.angle_alpha   90.00
_cell.angle_beta   90.00
_cell.angle_gamma   90.00
#
_symmetry.space_group_name_H-M   'P 1'
#
loop_
_entity.id
_entity.type
_entity.pdbx_description
1 polymer ?
#
loop_
_entity_poly.entity_id
_entity_poly.type
_entity_poly.pdbx_seq_one_letter_code
_entity_poly.pdbx_strand_id
1 'polypeptide(L)'
;MQLRNSPSRYGVVSIILHWGVALAVFGLFGLGLWMVGLDYYSPWRKAGPDLHKSIGLVLLAVMLLRVVWRFISPPPPAPTNHGAITRLAAKLGHLALYLGLFAVMVAGYLISTADGVGIPVFGLFEVPALISDLPDQADVAGVVHLWLAWGLVIFAVLHALAALKHHFIDRDATLTRMLGRKA
;
A
#
# COMPACT_ATOMS: atom_id res chain seq x y z
N MET A 1 18.73 10.25 13.58
CA MET A 1 18.49 9.87 12.16
C MET A 1 18.23 11.14 11.36
N GLN A 2 18.53 11.17 10.05
CA GLN A 2 18.22 12.35 9.22
C GLN A 2 16.76 12.30 8.75
N LEU A 3 16.10 13.46 8.63
CA LEU A 3 14.70 13.54 8.18
C LEU A 3 14.55 13.14 6.70
N ARG A 4 15.42 13.70 5.84
CA ARG A 4 15.41 13.52 4.38
C ARG A 4 16.40 12.45 3.91
N ASN A 5 16.17 11.90 2.74
CA ASN A 5 17.09 11.02 2.03
C ASN A 5 18.42 11.72 1.72
N SER A 6 19.48 10.93 1.64
CA SER A 6 20.79 11.34 1.11
C SER A 6 21.23 10.34 0.04
N PRO A 7 22.28 10.63 -0.76
CA PRO A 7 22.75 9.71 -1.80
C PRO A 7 23.11 8.30 -1.29
N SER A 8 23.43 8.16 0.00
CA SER A 8 23.85 6.91 0.63
C SER A 8 22.79 6.20 1.48
N ARG A 9 21.66 6.84 1.85
CA ARG A 9 20.62 6.22 2.70
C ARG A 9 19.27 6.92 2.66
N TYR A 10 18.21 6.20 3.03
CA TYR A 10 16.90 6.80 3.25
C TYR A 10 16.84 7.57 4.57
N GLY A 11 16.06 8.65 4.59
CA GLY A 11 15.71 9.42 5.79
C GLY A 11 14.57 8.77 6.56
N VAL A 12 14.41 9.14 7.84
CA VAL A 12 13.44 8.52 8.75
C VAL A 12 12.01 8.67 8.25
N VAL A 13 11.66 9.78 7.58
CA VAL A 13 10.32 9.99 7.02
C VAL A 13 10.02 8.96 5.93
N SER A 14 10.94 8.72 5.00
CA SER A 14 10.76 7.72 3.94
C SER A 14 10.67 6.30 4.51
N ILE A 15 11.43 6.00 5.56
CA ILE A 15 11.43 4.70 6.23
C ILE A 15 10.09 4.46 6.93
N ILE A 16 9.61 5.42 7.72
CA ILE A 16 8.31 5.33 8.42
C ILE A 16 7.18 5.17 7.41
N LEU A 17 7.16 5.98 6.34
CA LEU A 17 6.15 5.86 5.29
C LEU A 17 6.21 4.48 4.60
N HIS A 18 7.40 3.96 4.31
CA HIS A 18 7.56 2.66 3.68
C HIS A 18 7.03 1.53 4.57
N TRP A 19 7.52 1.42 5.79
CA TRP A 19 7.16 0.33 6.70
C TRP A 19 5.73 0.46 7.23
N GLY A 20 5.24 1.69 7.42
CA GLY A 20 3.84 1.95 7.76
C GLY A 20 2.89 1.48 6.66
N VAL A 21 3.20 1.77 5.38
CA VAL A 21 2.43 1.23 4.24
C VAL A 21 2.50 -0.29 4.20
N ALA A 22 3.68 -0.89 4.37
CA ALA A 22 3.82 -2.35 4.37
C ALA A 22 2.96 -3.00 5.47
N LEU A 23 3.04 -2.50 6.70
CA LEU A 23 2.23 -2.98 7.82
C LEU A 23 0.73 -2.82 7.54
N ALA A 24 0.31 -1.65 7.05
CA ALA A 24 -1.08 -1.39 6.73
C ALA A 24 -1.61 -2.31 5.62
N VAL A 25 -0.82 -2.59 4.58
CA VAL A 25 -1.22 -3.48 3.47
C VAL A 25 -1.45 -4.90 3.96
N PHE A 26 -0.48 -5.49 4.68
CA PHE A 26 -0.65 -6.86 5.20
C PHE A 26 -1.74 -6.95 6.26
N GLY A 27 -1.86 -5.92 7.12
CA GLY A 27 -2.90 -5.84 8.14
C GLY A 27 -4.30 -5.71 7.54
N LEU A 28 -4.49 -4.81 6.57
CA LEU A 28 -5.75 -4.66 5.84
C LEU A 28 -6.10 -5.92 5.06
N PHE A 29 -5.12 -6.57 4.43
CA PHE A 29 -5.36 -7.83 3.72
C PHE A 29 -5.86 -8.93 4.65
N GLY A 30 -5.19 -9.12 5.79
CA GLY A 30 -5.63 -10.08 6.81
C GLY A 30 -7.02 -9.74 7.37
N LEU A 31 -7.26 -8.46 7.69
CA LEU A 31 -8.57 -7.97 8.14
C LEU A 31 -9.65 -8.20 7.08
N GLY A 32 -9.33 -7.97 5.81
CA GLY A 32 -10.23 -8.17 4.68
C GLY A 32 -10.63 -9.63 4.47
N LEU A 33 -9.66 -10.55 4.50
CA LEU A 33 -9.96 -11.99 4.43
C LEU A 33 -10.78 -12.46 5.62
N TRP A 34 -10.47 -11.96 6.82
CA TRP A 34 -11.20 -12.32 8.03
C TRP A 34 -12.65 -11.81 8.00
N MET A 35 -12.88 -10.55 7.61
CA MET A 35 -14.22 -9.95 7.65
C MET A 35 -15.19 -10.59 6.64
N VAL A 36 -14.67 -11.11 5.52
CA VAL A 36 -15.48 -11.84 4.52
C VAL A 36 -15.99 -13.19 5.06
N GLY A 37 -15.31 -13.76 6.07
CA GLY A 37 -15.73 -14.99 6.72
C GLY A 37 -16.74 -14.81 7.86
N LEU A 38 -17.16 -13.58 8.17
CA LEU A 38 -18.09 -13.31 9.27
C LEU A 38 -19.53 -13.67 8.89
N ASP A 39 -20.21 -14.38 9.78
CA ASP A 39 -21.62 -14.72 9.61
C ASP A 39 -22.57 -13.56 9.95
N TYR A 40 -23.88 -13.82 9.83
CA TYR A 40 -24.91 -12.83 10.11
C TYR A 40 -25.01 -12.39 11.56
N TYR A 41 -24.67 -13.26 12.50
CA TYR A 41 -24.83 -13.01 13.93
C TYR A 41 -23.58 -12.39 14.56
N SER A 42 -22.48 -12.32 13.82
CA SER A 42 -21.24 -11.73 14.28
C SER A 42 -21.40 -10.25 14.65
N PRO A 43 -21.00 -9.84 15.87
CA PRO A 43 -21.01 -8.43 16.26
C PRO A 43 -20.05 -7.58 15.42
N TRP A 44 -19.11 -8.22 14.71
CA TRP A 44 -18.13 -7.55 13.85
C TRP A 44 -18.60 -7.37 12.41
N ARG A 45 -19.78 -7.86 12.03
CA ARG A 45 -20.28 -7.79 10.65
C ARG A 45 -20.29 -6.37 10.09
N LYS A 46 -20.56 -5.37 10.94
CA LYS A 46 -20.47 -3.94 10.58
C LYS A 46 -19.13 -3.33 10.96
N ALA A 47 -18.68 -3.56 12.19
CA ALA A 47 -17.48 -2.91 12.73
C ALA A 47 -16.19 -3.30 11.98
N GLY A 48 -16.09 -4.53 11.47
CA GLY A 48 -14.94 -5.01 10.69
C GLY A 48 -14.76 -4.24 9.38
N PRO A 49 -15.77 -4.22 8.48
CA PRO A 49 -15.75 -3.40 7.28
C PRO A 49 -15.58 -1.90 7.57
N ASP A 50 -16.21 -1.36 8.61
CA ASP A 50 -16.06 0.04 9.01
C ASP A 50 -14.62 0.39 9.42
N LEU A 51 -13.95 -0.52 10.14
CA LEU A 51 -12.54 -0.38 10.47
C LEU A 51 -11.65 -0.48 9.22
N HIS A 52 -11.93 -1.47 8.36
CA HIS A 52 -11.17 -1.72 7.13
C HIS A 52 -11.21 -0.50 6.20
N LYS A 53 -12.39 0.04 5.91
CA LYS A 53 -12.55 1.22 5.03
C LYS A 53 -11.91 2.48 5.63
N SER A 54 -11.98 2.66 6.95
CA SER A 54 -11.36 3.80 7.64
C SER A 54 -9.83 3.76 7.54
N ILE A 55 -9.21 2.61 7.83
CA ILE A 55 -7.77 2.43 7.68
C ILE A 55 -7.36 2.52 6.21
N GLY A 56 -8.17 2.01 5.28
CA GLY A 56 -7.96 2.11 3.84
C GLY A 56 -7.89 3.56 3.34
N LEU A 57 -8.77 4.44 3.81
CA LEU A 57 -8.73 5.87 3.48
C LEU A 57 -7.52 6.60 4.10
N VAL A 58 -7.11 6.22 5.32
CA VAL A 58 -5.86 6.72 5.89
C VAL A 58 -4.65 6.26 5.06
N LEU A 59 -4.64 5.00 4.63
CA LEU A 59 -3.58 4.48 3.76
C LEU A 59 -3.54 5.24 2.43
N LEU A 60 -4.69 5.61 1.86
CA LEU A 60 -4.74 6.46 0.66
C LEU A 60 -4.08 7.81 0.90
N ALA A 61 -4.40 8.50 2.00
CA ALA A 61 -3.76 9.76 2.37
C ALA A 61 -2.25 9.60 2.58
N VAL A 62 -1.81 8.54 3.27
CA VAL A 62 -0.40 8.21 3.47
C VAL A 62 0.31 7.95 2.14
N MET A 63 -0.35 7.28 1.19
CA MET A 63 0.21 7.02 -0.14
C MET A 63 0.36 8.30 -0.97
N LEU A 64 -0.63 9.21 -0.93
CA LEU A 64 -0.51 10.53 -1.54
C LEU A 64 0.67 11.31 -0.93
N LEU A 65 0.77 11.34 0.40
CA LEU A 65 1.90 11.96 1.11
C LEU A 65 3.22 11.33 0.69
N ARG A 66 3.28 10.00 0.55
CA ARG A 66 4.48 9.27 0.11
C ARG A 66 4.91 9.64 -1.31
N VAL A 67 3.95 9.82 -2.23
CA VAL A 67 4.23 10.30 -3.59
C VAL A 67 4.81 11.72 -3.55
N VAL A 68 4.17 12.65 -2.84
CA VAL A 68 4.64 14.03 -2.69
C VAL A 68 6.04 14.06 -2.05
N TRP A 69 6.24 13.27 -0.99
CA TRP A 69 7.51 13.18 -0.28
C TRP A 69 8.64 12.65 -1.16
N ARG A 70 8.34 11.78 -2.13
CA ARG A 70 9.35 11.29 -3.09
C ARG A 70 9.89 12.39 -3.99
N PHE A 71 9.14 13.46 -4.25
CA PHE A 71 9.63 14.64 -4.97
C PHE A 71 10.43 15.58 -4.06
N ILE A 72 9.99 15.79 -2.82
CA ILE A 72 10.69 16.62 -1.82
C ILE A 72 12.02 15.98 -1.39
N SER A 73 12.05 14.65 -1.31
CA SER A 73 13.19 13.86 -0.89
C SER A 73 13.36 12.65 -1.83
N PRO A 74 14.06 12.84 -2.97
CA PRO A 74 14.28 11.79 -3.95
C PRO A 74 14.95 10.54 -3.34
N PRO A 75 14.62 9.34 -3.83
CA PRO A 75 15.25 8.11 -3.33
C PRO A 75 16.76 8.11 -3.67
N PRO A 76 17.60 7.48 -2.83
CA PRO A 76 19.02 7.28 -3.13
C PRO A 76 19.19 6.56 -4.47
N PRO A 77 20.27 6.84 -5.23
CA PRO A 77 20.58 6.13 -6.47
C PRO A 77 20.64 4.60 -6.26
N ALA A 78 20.30 3.84 -7.30
CA ALA A 78 20.42 2.39 -7.25
C ALA A 78 21.92 1.99 -7.08
N PRO A 79 22.23 0.97 -6.27
CA PRO A 79 23.59 0.51 -6.01
C PRO A 79 24.40 0.31 -7.29
N THR A 80 25.70 0.63 -7.27
CA THR A 80 26.56 0.60 -8.47
C THR A 80 26.70 -0.80 -9.06
N ASN A 81 26.62 -1.85 -8.24
CA ASN A 81 26.65 -3.26 -8.65
C ASN A 81 25.38 -3.73 -9.38
N HIS A 82 24.31 -2.93 -9.45
CA HIS A 82 23.10 -3.30 -10.20
C HIS A 82 23.30 -3.10 -11.70
N GLY A 83 23.14 -4.18 -12.47
CA GLY A 83 23.09 -4.15 -13.93
C GLY A 83 21.84 -3.44 -14.48
N ALA A 84 21.83 -3.17 -15.79
CA ALA A 84 20.73 -2.42 -16.43
C ALA A 84 19.36 -3.10 -16.25
N ILE A 85 19.29 -4.43 -16.37
CA ILE A 85 18.06 -5.20 -16.19
C ILE A 85 17.54 -5.07 -14.75
N THR A 86 18.39 -5.23 -13.74
CA THR A 86 18.00 -5.09 -12.32
C THR A 86 17.48 -3.69 -12.03
N ARG A 87 18.12 -2.65 -12.57
CA ARG A 87 17.66 -1.25 -12.41
C ARG A 87 16.29 -1.03 -13.06
N LEU A 88 16.07 -1.58 -14.25
CA LEU A 88 14.78 -1.47 -14.94
C LEU A 88 13.69 -2.24 -14.20
N ALA A 89 13.95 -3.49 -13.82
CA ALA A 89 13.03 -4.32 -13.04
C ALA A 89 12.66 -3.66 -11.71
N ALA A 90 13.62 -3.06 -11.00
CA ALA A 90 13.33 -2.30 -9.79
C ALA A 90 12.41 -1.11 -10.06
N LYS A 91 12.64 -0.32 -11.12
CA LYS A 91 11.77 0.81 -11.47
C LYS A 91 10.35 0.35 -11.80
N LEU A 92 10.21 -0.67 -12.65
CA LEU A 92 8.92 -1.21 -13.05
C LEU A 92 8.18 -1.86 -11.87
N GLY A 93 8.90 -2.57 -11.00
CA GLY A 93 8.30 -3.18 -9.82
C GLY A 93 7.78 -2.15 -8.81
N HIS A 94 8.51 -1.06 -8.59
CA HIS A 94 7.98 0.05 -7.79
C HIS A 94 6.76 0.67 -8.46
N LEU A 95 6.79 0.93 -9.77
CA LEU A 95 5.65 1.48 -10.49
C LEU A 95 4.40 0.57 -10.35
N ALA A 96 4.57 -0.74 -10.53
CA ALA A 96 3.51 -1.72 -10.35
C ALA A 96 2.93 -1.70 -8.93
N LEU A 97 3.77 -1.61 -7.89
CA LEU A 97 3.31 -1.48 -6.50
C LEU A 97 2.50 -0.19 -6.28
N TYR A 98 2.96 0.95 -6.81
CA TYR A 98 2.23 2.21 -6.68
C TYR A 98 0.87 2.15 -7.39
N LEU A 99 0.85 1.70 -8.65
CA LEU A 99 -0.39 1.59 -9.41
C LEU A 99 -1.36 0.60 -8.77
N GLY A 100 -0.87 -0.57 -8.34
CA GLY A 100 -1.67 -1.59 -7.65
C GLY A 100 -2.26 -1.08 -6.34
N LEU A 101 -1.48 -0.34 -5.53
CA LEU A 101 -1.96 0.28 -4.29
C LEU A 101 -3.08 1.28 -4.56
N PHE A 102 -2.91 2.21 -5.51
CA PHE A 102 -3.96 3.16 -5.82
C PHE A 102 -5.20 2.47 -6.41
N ALA A 103 -5.01 1.51 -7.32
CA ALA A 103 -6.11 0.77 -7.92
C ALA A 103 -6.94 0.02 -6.88
N VAL A 104 -6.30 -0.69 -5.93
CA VAL A 104 -7.03 -1.45 -4.90
C VAL A 104 -7.79 -0.52 -3.96
N MET A 105 -7.20 0.62 -3.58
CA MET A 105 -7.86 1.61 -2.72
C MET A 105 -9.05 2.29 -3.43
N VAL A 106 -8.91 2.62 -4.72
CA VAL A 106 -10.02 3.15 -5.53
C VAL A 106 -11.13 2.12 -5.67
N ALA A 107 -10.80 0.86 -5.97
CA ALA A 107 -11.80 -0.21 -6.01
C ALA A 107 -12.52 -0.36 -4.65
N GLY A 108 -11.78 -0.31 -3.54
CA GLY A 108 -12.36 -0.38 -2.19
C GLY A 108 -13.30 0.77 -1.85
N TYR A 109 -12.95 1.98 -2.29
CA TYR A 109 -13.81 3.15 -2.19
C TYR A 109 -15.11 2.96 -2.97
N LEU A 110 -15.02 2.50 -4.23
CA LEU A 110 -16.18 2.28 -5.10
C LEU A 110 -17.15 1.20 -4.58
N ILE A 111 -16.65 0.19 -3.86
CA ILE A 111 -17.52 -0.78 -3.16
C ILE A 111 -18.39 -0.06 -2.14
N SER A 112 -17.77 0.79 -1.32
CA SER A 112 -18.42 1.39 -0.15
C SER A 112 -19.34 2.56 -0.49
N THR A 113 -19.18 3.17 -1.67
CA THR A 113 -19.97 4.33 -2.12
C THR A 113 -21.02 3.99 -3.16
N ALA A 114 -21.24 2.70 -3.46
CA ALA A 114 -22.17 2.26 -4.49
C ALA A 114 -23.59 2.82 -4.31
N ASP A 115 -24.09 2.81 -3.06
CA ASP A 115 -25.44 3.28 -2.71
C ASP A 115 -25.52 4.80 -2.46
N GLY A 116 -24.51 5.58 -2.89
CA GLY A 116 -24.47 7.03 -2.68
C GLY A 116 -24.21 7.47 -1.24
N VAL A 117 -23.88 6.52 -0.35
CA VAL A 117 -23.59 6.80 1.06
C VAL A 117 -22.10 7.05 1.26
N GLY A 118 -21.76 8.11 1.99
CA GLY A 118 -20.37 8.41 2.35
C GLY A 118 -19.76 7.39 3.32
N ILE A 119 -18.44 7.42 3.40
CA ILE A 119 -17.66 6.55 4.26
C ILE A 119 -17.35 7.30 5.57
N PRO A 120 -17.96 6.93 6.71
CA PRO A 120 -17.56 7.48 8.00
C PRO A 120 -16.18 6.92 8.39
N VAL A 121 -15.19 7.80 8.50
CA VAL A 121 -13.80 7.45 8.84
C VAL A 121 -13.64 7.50 10.36
N PHE A 122 -13.59 6.33 10.98
CA PHE A 122 -13.56 6.13 12.44
C PHE A 122 -14.66 6.85 13.22
N GLY A 123 -15.75 7.27 12.56
CA GLY A 123 -16.80 8.10 13.14
C GLY A 123 -16.41 9.56 13.43
N LEU A 124 -15.25 10.02 12.93
CA LEU A 124 -14.73 11.38 13.18
C LEU A 124 -15.15 12.38 12.10
N PHE A 125 -15.18 11.92 10.85
CA PHE A 125 -15.61 12.69 9.68
C PHE A 125 -16.09 11.73 8.59
N GLU A 126 -16.71 12.26 7.54
CA GLU A 126 -17.22 11.49 6.42
C GLU A 126 -16.50 11.86 5.13
N VAL A 127 -16.10 10.85 4.35
CA VAL A 127 -15.66 11.04 2.96
C VAL A 127 -16.87 10.80 2.06
N PRO A 128 -17.32 11.80 1.28
CA PRO A 128 -18.56 11.70 0.50
C PRO A 128 -18.44 10.65 -0.61
N ALA A 129 -19.59 10.11 -1.04
CA ALA A 129 -19.71 9.31 -2.25
C ALA A 129 -19.65 10.22 -3.49
N LEU A 130 -18.50 10.26 -4.16
CA LEU A 130 -18.29 11.05 -5.37
C LEU A 130 -18.69 10.29 -6.64
N ILE A 131 -18.66 8.95 -6.57
CA ILE A 131 -19.05 8.03 -7.64
C ILE A 131 -19.97 6.98 -7.01
N SER A 132 -21.20 6.93 -7.49
CA SER A 132 -22.28 6.05 -7.02
C SER A 132 -23.22 5.70 -8.17
N ASP A 133 -24.15 4.78 -7.90
CA ASP A 133 -25.28 4.45 -8.77
C ASP A 133 -24.88 3.94 -10.17
N LEU A 134 -23.64 3.46 -10.33
CA LEU A 134 -23.22 2.76 -11.54
C LEU A 134 -23.81 1.33 -11.56
N PRO A 135 -24.12 0.78 -12.75
CA PRO A 135 -24.57 -0.62 -12.86
C PRO A 135 -23.58 -1.59 -12.22
N ASP A 136 -24.07 -2.46 -11.34
CA ASP A 136 -23.32 -3.50 -10.62
C ASP A 136 -22.05 -2.98 -9.91
N GLN A 137 -22.03 -1.71 -9.49
CA GLN A 137 -20.83 -1.06 -8.97
C GLN A 137 -20.17 -1.84 -7.83
N ALA A 138 -20.94 -2.20 -6.80
CA ALA A 138 -20.42 -2.88 -5.62
C ALA A 138 -19.85 -4.26 -5.97
N ASP A 139 -20.54 -5.03 -6.81
CA ASP A 139 -20.14 -6.38 -7.18
C ASP A 139 -18.89 -6.37 -8.06
N VAL A 140 -18.87 -5.55 -9.10
CA VAL A 140 -17.72 -5.41 -10.01
C VAL A 140 -16.50 -4.87 -9.25
N ALA A 141 -16.68 -3.80 -8.47
CA ALA A 141 -15.59 -3.24 -7.66
C ALA A 141 -15.11 -4.24 -6.60
N GLY A 142 -16.00 -5.06 -6.05
CA GLY A 142 -15.68 -6.14 -5.11
C GLY A 142 -14.77 -7.19 -5.70
N VAL A 143 -15.12 -7.72 -6.88
CA VAL A 143 -14.28 -8.70 -7.60
C VAL A 143 -12.93 -8.09 -7.97
N VAL A 144 -12.92 -6.87 -8.51
CA VAL A 144 -11.69 -6.16 -8.88
C VAL A 144 -10.81 -5.94 -7.65
N HIS A 145 -11.38 -5.46 -6.54
CA HIS A 145 -10.65 -5.22 -5.30
C HIS A 145 -10.03 -6.51 -4.75
N LEU A 146 -10.77 -7.62 -4.74
CA LEU A 146 -10.27 -8.92 -4.26
C LEU A 146 -9.03 -9.38 -5.05
N TRP A 147 -9.11 -9.37 -6.39
CA TRP A 147 -8.00 -9.81 -7.22
C TRP A 147 -6.82 -8.84 -7.20
N LEU A 148 -7.08 -7.52 -7.15
CA LEU A 148 -6.03 -6.53 -6.95
C LEU A 148 -5.34 -6.71 -5.59
N ALA A 149 -6.09 -7.00 -4.51
CA ALA A 149 -5.53 -7.22 -3.18
C ALA A 149 -4.62 -8.45 -3.16
N TRP A 150 -5.06 -9.58 -3.72
CA TRP A 150 -4.22 -10.78 -3.87
C TRP A 150 -2.98 -10.52 -4.71
N GLY A 151 -3.15 -9.92 -5.90
CA GLY A 151 -2.03 -9.60 -6.79
C GLY A 151 -1.01 -8.68 -6.12
N LEU A 152 -1.48 -7.64 -5.41
CA LEU A 152 -0.63 -6.70 -4.69
C LEU A 152 0.14 -7.38 -3.57
N VAL A 153 -0.50 -8.22 -2.75
CA VAL A 153 0.16 -8.89 -1.62
C VAL A 153 1.19 -9.91 -2.11
N ILE A 154 0.86 -10.71 -3.13
CA ILE A 154 1.82 -11.63 -3.76
C ILE A 154 3.02 -10.84 -4.30
N PHE A 155 2.77 -9.74 -5.00
CA PHE A 155 3.85 -8.90 -5.53
C PHE A 155 4.68 -8.23 -4.43
N ALA A 156 4.05 -7.79 -3.34
CA ALA A 156 4.75 -7.24 -2.17
C ALA A 156 5.66 -8.28 -1.49
N VAL A 157 5.22 -9.55 -1.41
CA VAL A 157 6.05 -10.65 -0.93
C VAL A 157 7.23 -10.89 -1.87
N LEU A 158 7.02 -10.93 -3.19
CA LEU A 158 8.10 -11.05 -4.17
C LEU A 158 9.10 -9.88 -4.06
N HIS A 159 8.61 -8.66 -3.88
CA HIS A 159 9.43 -7.48 -3.64
C HIS A 159 10.29 -7.62 -2.36
N ALA A 160 9.69 -8.09 -1.27
CA ALA A 160 10.42 -8.34 -0.02
C ALA A 160 11.48 -9.44 -0.18
N LEU A 161 11.13 -10.55 -0.85
CA LEU A 161 12.07 -11.63 -1.16
C LEU A 161 13.23 -11.15 -2.03
N ALA A 162 12.98 -10.28 -3.02
CA ALA A 162 14.05 -9.67 -3.80
C ALA A 162 15.00 -8.82 -2.93
N ALA A 163 14.47 -8.02 -2.01
CA ALA A 163 15.28 -7.24 -1.07
C ALA A 163 16.11 -8.14 -0.13
N LEU A 164 15.54 -9.25 0.34
CA LEU A 164 16.25 -10.25 1.16
C LEU A 164 17.33 -10.98 0.35
N LYS A 165 17.05 -11.34 -0.91
CA LYS A 165 18.04 -11.92 -1.83
C LYS A 165 19.21 -10.96 -2.06
N HIS A 166 18.92 -9.69 -2.32
CA HIS A 166 19.94 -8.64 -2.45
C HIS A 166 20.79 -8.50 -1.18
N HIS A 167 20.17 -8.63 0.00
CA HIS A 167 20.87 -8.50 1.27
C HIS A 167 21.73 -9.71 1.62
N PHE A 168 21.19 -10.93 1.51
CA PHE A 168 21.85 -12.14 1.99
C PHE A 168 22.73 -12.83 0.93
N ILE A 169 22.33 -12.76 -0.34
CA ILE A 169 23.05 -13.42 -1.44
C ILE A 169 23.97 -12.42 -2.15
N ASP A 170 23.42 -11.31 -2.64
CA ASP A 170 24.22 -10.31 -3.36
C ASP A 170 25.05 -9.43 -2.41
N ARG A 171 24.77 -9.49 -1.10
CA ARG A 171 25.43 -8.74 -0.03
C ARG A 171 25.50 -7.24 -0.28
N ASP A 172 24.43 -6.68 -0.84
CA ASP A 172 24.33 -5.25 -1.14
C ASP A 172 23.52 -4.47 -0.09
N ALA A 173 23.56 -3.14 -0.21
CA ALA A 173 22.93 -2.22 0.73
C ALA A 173 21.44 -1.93 0.43
N THR A 174 20.76 -2.73 -0.39
CA THR A 174 19.38 -2.46 -0.81
C THR A 174 18.43 -2.41 0.38
N LEU A 175 18.42 -3.44 1.21
CA LEU A 175 17.57 -3.51 2.41
C LEU A 175 18.08 -2.56 3.51
N THR A 176 19.39 -2.56 3.78
CA THR A 176 19.96 -1.81 4.91
C THR A 176 19.77 -0.29 4.76
N ARG A 177 19.75 0.24 3.54
CA ARG A 177 19.38 1.64 3.28
C ARG A 177 17.96 1.96 3.69
N MET A 178 17.02 1.02 3.49
CA MET A 178 15.61 1.17 3.93
C MET A 178 15.43 0.93 5.44
N LEU A 179 16.51 0.59 6.15
CA LEU A 179 16.61 0.59 7.60
C LEU A 179 17.40 1.80 8.14
N GLY A 180 17.75 2.76 7.26
CA GLY A 180 18.45 3.99 7.64
C GLY A 180 19.95 3.83 7.84
N ARG A 181 20.53 2.68 7.46
CA ARG A 181 21.98 2.46 7.45
C ARG A 181 22.58 3.02 6.16
N LYS A 182 23.83 3.48 6.23
CA LYS A 182 24.58 3.92 5.05
C LYS A 182 24.93 2.69 4.19
N ALA A 183 24.83 2.85 2.88
CA ALA A 183 25.49 1.95 1.92
C ALA A 183 27.00 2.10 1.98
#